data_AF-A0A418R4F5-F1
#
_entry.id   AF-A0A418R4F5-F1
#
_cell.length_a   1.000
_cell.length_b   1.000
_cell.length_c   1.000
_cell.angle_alpha   90.00
_cell.angle_beta   90.00
_cell.angle_gamma   90.00
#
_symmetry.space_group_name_H-M   'P 1'
#
loop_
_entity.id
_entity.type
_entity.pdbx_description
1 polymer ?
#
loop_
_entity_poly.entity_id
_entity_poly.type
_entity_poly.pdbx_seq_one_letter_code
_entity_poly.pdbx_strand_id
1 'polypeptide(L)'
;MPVSCPVCDQTYEPEPGFYFGAMYISFAFSTGIMLVVGLLVYNLLGDPDTWVYVTAVALVSLLLTPLSLRYSRTLMLYLFGGTRYDPKYAAGR
;
A
#
# COMPACT_ATOMS: atom_id res chain seq x y z
N MET A 1 18.32 -1.45 9.73
CA MET A 1 17.95 -0.59 8.58
C MET A 1 18.81 0.65 8.69
N PRO A 2 19.57 1.04 7.64
CA PRO A 2 20.32 2.30 7.66
C PRO A 2 19.35 3.47 7.90
N VAL A 3 19.84 4.56 8.50
CA VAL A 3 19.00 5.72 8.88
C VAL A 3 18.59 6.53 7.64
N SER A 4 19.48 6.58 6.63
CA SER A 4 19.25 7.18 5.33
C SER A 4 19.53 6.20 4.19
N CYS A 5 18.99 6.50 3.00
CA CYS A 5 19.24 5.76 1.78
C CYS A 5 20.69 5.98 1.31
N PRO A 6 21.48 4.93 1.03
CA PRO A 6 22.88 5.09 0.62
C PRO A 6 23.06 5.72 -0.78
N VAL A 7 21.99 5.84 -1.57
CA VAL A 7 22.03 6.37 -2.95
C VAL A 7 21.68 7.84 -3.01
N CYS A 8 20.61 8.25 -2.31
CA CYS A 8 20.08 9.62 -2.36
C CYS A 8 20.11 10.35 -1.00
N ASP A 9 20.70 9.72 0.02
CA ASP A 9 20.77 10.19 1.41
C ASP A 9 19.42 10.55 2.05
N GLN A 10 18.33 10.05 1.50
CA GLN A 10 17.01 10.34 2.03
C GLN A 10 16.73 9.55 3.31
N THR A 11 16.26 10.23 4.35
CA THR A 11 15.84 9.68 5.62
C THR A 11 14.59 8.80 5.44
N TYR A 12 14.61 7.58 5.98
CA TYR A 12 13.45 6.68 5.91
C TYR A 12 12.26 7.12 6.78
N GLU A 13 12.49 8.06 7.68
CA GLU A 13 11.50 8.67 8.55
C GLU A 13 11.64 10.20 8.47
N PRO A 14 11.08 10.85 7.44
CA PRO A 14 11.17 12.30 7.26
C PRO A 14 10.47 13.08 8.39
N GLU A 15 9.45 12.47 8.98
CA GLU A 15 8.57 13.04 10.00
C GLU A 15 8.39 12.03 11.15
N PRO A 16 8.31 12.47 12.41
CA PRO A 16 8.00 11.57 13.52
C PRO A 16 6.61 10.95 13.30
N GLY A 17 6.55 9.63 13.23
CA GLY A 17 5.31 8.89 13.03
C GLY A 17 4.91 8.67 11.57
N PHE A 18 5.84 8.88 10.63
CA PHE A 18 5.68 8.53 9.21
C PHE A 18 5.07 7.14 8.99
N TYR A 19 5.53 6.13 9.74
CA TYR A 19 5.03 4.76 9.62
C TYR A 19 3.59 4.58 10.12
N PHE A 20 3.14 5.38 11.09
CA PHE A 20 1.74 5.39 11.49
C PHE A 20 0.85 5.95 10.38
N GLY A 21 1.28 7.02 9.71
CA GLY A 21 0.59 7.53 8.52
C GLY A 21 0.51 6.49 7.40
N ALA A 22 1.63 5.82 7.08
CA ALA A 22 1.66 4.75 6.08
C ALA A 22 0.79 3.54 6.48
N MET A 23 0.61 3.26 7.77
CA MET A 23 -0.32 2.23 8.26
C MET A 23 -1.77 2.60 7.93
N TYR A 24 -2.20 3.84 8.15
CA TYR A 24 -3.55 4.30 7.81
C TYR A 24 -3.84 4.21 6.30
N ILE A 25 -2.86 4.55 5.45
CA ILE A 25 -2.99 4.39 4.00
C ILE A 25 -3.16 2.90 3.63
N SER A 26 -2.42 2.01 4.30
CA SER A 26 -2.54 0.55 4.09
C SER A 26 -3.93 0.03 4.50
N PHE A 27 -4.50 0.58 5.58
CA PHE A 27 -5.86 0.26 6.00
C PHE A 27 -6.90 0.72 4.97
N ALA A 28 -6.72 1.90 4.35
CA ALA A 28 -7.56 2.36 3.25
C ALA A 28 -7.49 1.42 2.04
N PHE A 29 -6.29 0.94 1.67
CA PHE A 29 -6.13 -0.07 0.62
C PHE A 29 -6.84 -1.38 0.96
N SER A 30 -6.69 -1.89 2.19
CA SER A 30 -7.34 -3.13 2.61
C SER A 30 -8.86 -3.01 2.55
N THR A 31 -9.41 -1.90 3.04
CA THR A 31 -10.84 -1.58 2.94
C THR A 31 -11.31 -1.48 1.49
N GLY A 32 -10.52 -0.81 0.63
CA GLY A 32 -10.80 -0.73 -0.81
C GLY A 32 -10.82 -2.09 -1.50
N ILE A 33 -9.86 -2.97 -1.18
CA ILE A 33 -9.82 -4.34 -1.69
C ILE A 33 -11.06 -5.11 -1.26
N MET A 34 -11.44 -5.03 0.02
CA MET A 34 -12.64 -5.69 0.53
C MET A 34 -13.90 -5.25 -0.21
N LEU A 35 -14.10 -3.93 -0.40
CA LEU A 35 -15.27 -3.41 -1.11
C LEU A 35 -15.29 -3.82 -2.59
N VAL A 36 -14.17 -3.69 -3.30
CA VAL A 36 -14.07 -4.01 -4.72
C VAL A 36 -14.25 -5.52 -4.94
N VAL A 37 -13.55 -6.36 -4.18
CA VAL A 37 -13.66 -7.81 -4.29
C VAL A 37 -15.06 -8.28 -3.89
N GLY A 38 -15.63 -7.73 -2.82
CA GLY A 38 -17.01 -8.04 -2.42
C GLY A 38 -18.02 -7.72 -3.52
N LEU A 39 -17.92 -6.53 -4.12
CA LEU A 39 -18.80 -6.12 -5.21
C LEU A 39 -18.62 -6.99 -6.46
N LEU A 40 -17.38 -7.37 -6.79
CA LEU A 40 -17.09 -8.26 -7.91
C LEU A 40 -17.65 -9.66 -7.68
N VAL A 41 -17.47 -10.22 -6.47
CA VAL A 41 -18.01 -11.54 -6.13
C VAL A 41 -19.54 -11.52 -6.23
N TYR A 42 -20.20 -10.50 -5.69
CA TYR A 42 -21.65 -10.34 -5.77
C TYR A 42 -22.14 -10.31 -7.23
N ASN A 43 -21.56 -9.44 -8.07
CA ASN A 43 -22.02 -9.22 -9.43
C ASN A 43 -21.65 -10.36 -10.40
N LEU A 44 -20.49 -11.00 -10.24
CA LEU A 44 -20.02 -12.04 -11.16
C LEU A 44 -20.50 -13.44 -10.77
N LEU A 45 -20.58 -13.75 -9.48
CA LEU A 45 -20.95 -15.10 -8.99
C LEU A 45 -22.43 -15.21 -8.62
N GLY A 46 -23.21 -14.12 -8.69
CA GLY A 46 -24.64 -14.14 -8.45
C GLY A 46 -25.02 -14.38 -6.99
N ASP A 47 -24.35 -13.66 -6.08
CA ASP A 47 -24.56 -13.70 -4.63
C ASP A 47 -24.33 -15.10 -3.99
N PRO A 48 -23.07 -15.58 -3.98
CA PRO A 48 -22.73 -16.88 -3.39
C PRO A 48 -22.77 -16.86 -1.85
N ASP A 49 -22.52 -18.00 -1.20
CA ASP A 49 -22.43 -18.05 0.25
C ASP A 49 -21.33 -17.15 0.83
N THR A 50 -21.51 -16.70 2.08
CA THR A 50 -20.61 -15.80 2.81
C THR A 50 -19.15 -16.29 2.85
N TRP A 51 -18.91 -17.61 2.88
CA TRP A 51 -17.55 -18.16 2.90
C TRP A 51 -16.76 -17.86 1.62
N VAL A 52 -17.44 -17.71 0.48
CA VAL A 52 -16.83 -17.35 -0.81
C VAL A 52 -16.30 -15.93 -0.77
N TYR A 53 -17.07 -15.01 -0.19
CA TYR A 53 -16.63 -13.63 0.02
C TYR A 53 -15.40 -13.55 0.93
N VAL A 54 -15.43 -14.24 2.07
CA VAL A 54 -14.33 -14.24 3.04
C VAL A 54 -13.04 -14.80 2.41
N THR A 55 -13.14 -15.94 1.73
CA THR A 55 -11.98 -16.57 1.09
C THR A 55 -11.44 -15.74 -0.07
N ALA A 56 -12.31 -15.17 -0.92
CA ALA A 56 -11.89 -14.30 -2.02
C ALA A 56 -11.18 -13.05 -1.52
N VAL A 57 -11.76 -12.34 -0.53
CA VAL A 57 -11.15 -11.14 0.05
C VAL A 57 -9.82 -11.48 0.72
N ALA A 58 -9.75 -12.57 1.49
CA ALA A 58 -8.51 -12.99 2.13
C ALA A 58 -7.39 -13.31 1.11
N LEU A 59 -7.70 -14.08 0.06
CA LEU A 59 -6.73 -14.45 -0.98
C LEU A 59 -6.21 -13.21 -1.73
N VAL A 60 -7.11 -12.33 -2.16
CA VAL A 60 -6.72 -11.10 -2.87
C VAL A 60 -5.92 -10.19 -1.95
N SER A 61 -6.32 -10.04 -0.69
CA SER A 61 -5.61 -9.19 0.28
C SER A 61 -4.20 -9.70 0.55
N LEU A 62 -4.01 -11.02 0.73
CA LEU A 62 -2.68 -11.62 0.90
C LEU A 62 -1.81 -11.39 -0.34
N LEU A 63 -2.37 -11.58 -1.53
CA LEU A 63 -1.64 -11.42 -2.79
C LEU A 63 -1.22 -9.96 -3.04
N LEU A 64 -2.07 -9.00 -2.65
CA LEU A 64 -1.80 -7.57 -2.78
C LEU A 64 -1.04 -6.97 -1.57
N THR A 65 -0.83 -7.72 -0.49
CA THR A 65 -0.10 -7.25 0.71
C THR A 65 1.27 -6.61 0.41
N PRO A 66 2.17 -7.23 -0.39
CA PRO A 66 3.46 -6.59 -0.67
C PRO A 66 3.33 -5.29 -1.46
N LEU A 67 2.31 -5.20 -2.33
CA LEU A 67 2.05 -4.00 -3.12
C LEU A 67 1.45 -2.90 -2.25
N SER A 68 0.45 -3.21 -1.42
CA SER A 68 -0.19 -2.23 -0.54
C SER A 68 0.82 -1.62 0.42
N LEU A 69 1.67 -2.42 1.07
CA LEU A 69 2.70 -1.91 1.97
C LEU A 69 3.74 -1.03 1.25
N ARG A 70 4.12 -1.39 0.02
CA ARG A 70 5.05 -0.58 -0.78
C ARG A 70 4.42 0.76 -1.16
N TYR A 71 3.22 0.73 -1.75
CA TYR A 71 2.54 1.93 -2.22
C TYR A 71 2.12 2.85 -1.08
N SER A 72 1.69 2.32 0.06
CA SER A 72 1.36 3.14 1.22
C SER A 72 2.53 4.00 1.70
N ARG A 73 3.73 3.42 1.76
CA ARG A 73 4.95 4.15 2.14
C ARG A 73 5.33 5.16 1.08
N THR A 74 5.26 4.79 -0.19
CA THR A 74 5.54 5.71 -1.30
C THR A 74 4.56 6.89 -1.32
N LEU A 75 3.27 6.65 -1.14
CA LEU A 75 2.25 7.69 -1.06
C LEU A 75 2.49 8.61 0.13
N MET A 76 2.80 8.07 1.31
CA MET A 76 3.13 8.89 2.49
C MET A 76 4.35 9.81 2.21
N LEU A 77 5.37 9.30 1.53
CA LEU A 77 6.56 10.09 1.17
C LEU A 77 6.25 11.24 0.21
N TYR A 78 5.34 11.04 -0.75
CA TYR A 78 4.95 12.05 -1.73
C TYR A 78 3.92 13.03 -1.21
N LEU A 79 3.00 12.58 -0.34
CA LEU A 79 1.91 13.41 0.19
C LEU A 79 2.36 14.26 1.37
N PHE A 80 3.12 13.67 2.30
CA PHE A 80 3.50 14.31 3.56
C PHE A 80 5.00 14.49 3.69
N GLY A 81 5.79 13.47 3.33
CA GLY A 81 7.25 13.49 3.49
C GLY A 81 8.03 14.53 2.66
N GLY A 82 7.37 15.41 1.90
CA GLY A 82 8.00 16.52 1.17
C GLY A 82 8.97 16.10 0.06
N THR A 83 9.09 14.80 -0.20
CA THR A 83 10.03 14.26 -1.18
C THR A 83 9.44 14.33 -2.58
N ARG A 84 10.20 14.89 -3.51
CA ARG A 84 9.85 14.90 -4.93
C ARG A 84 10.68 13.87 -5.67
N TYR A 85 10.11 13.35 -6.75
CA TYR A 85 10.83 12.45 -7.63
C TYR A 85 11.97 13.22 -8.31
N ASP A 86 13.20 12.75 -8.10
CA ASP A 86 14.37 13.26 -8.80
C ASP A 86 14.80 12.22 -9.85
N PRO A 87 14.71 12.54 -11.15
CA PRO A 87 15.06 11.62 -12.23
C PRO A 87 16.54 11.22 -12.23
N LYS A 88 17.42 11.96 -11.54
CA LYS A 88 18.84 11.64 -11.40
C LYS A 88 19.04 10.24 -10.79
N TYR A 89 18.19 9.85 -9.86
CA TYR A 89 18.28 8.55 -9.16
C TYR A 89 17.46 7.44 -9.84
N ALA A 90 16.77 7.73 -10.94
CA ALA A 90 15.94 6.76 -11.67
C ALA A 90 16.76 5.69 -12.42
N ALA A 91 17.99 6.04 -12.83
CA ALA A 91 18.85 5.21 -13.65
C ALA A 91 19.75 4.25 -12.85
N GLY A 92 19.58 4.14 -11.53
CA GLY A 92 20.33 3.21 -10.69
C GLY A 92 21.84 3.49 -10.66
N ARG A 93 22.23 4.77 -10.64
CA ARG A 93 23.60 5.22 -10.38
C ARG A 93 23.62 6.20 -9.23
#